data_AF-A0A2H0SRA5-F1
#
_entry.id   AF-A0A2H0SRA5-F1
#
_cell.length_a   1.000
_cell.length_b   1.000
_cell.length_c   1.000
_cell.angle_alpha   90.00
_cell.angle_beta   90.00
_cell.angle_gamma   90.00
#
_symmetry.space_group_name_H-M   'P 1'
#
loop_
_entity.id
_entity.type
_entity.pdbx_description
1 polymer ?
#
loop_
_entity_poly.entity_id
_entity_poly.type
_entity_poly.pdbx_seq_one_letter_code
_entity_poly.pdbx_strand_id
1 'polypeptide(L)' 'MKVVEELGELSDEILTSMNIQRNSKIAKFSHQNVEDEFADVLGSLVLLAIELDIDIEEVMKRKILYTHKRLLNE' A
#
# COMPACT_ATOMS: atom_id res chain seq x y z
N MET A 1 10.36 -10.42 -6.75
CA MET A 1 10.23 -8.95 -6.95
C MET A 1 9.77 -8.40 -5.61
N LYS A 2 10.59 -7.59 -4.92
CA LYS A 2 10.32 -7.22 -3.51
C LYS A 2 8.96 -6.54 -3.32
N VAL A 3 8.57 -5.64 -4.24
CA VAL A 3 7.23 -5.01 -4.27
C VAL A 3 6.07 -6.02 -4.23
N VAL A 4 6.18 -7.17 -4.91
CA VAL A 4 5.11 -8.18 -4.95
C VAL A 4 5.05 -8.98 -3.65
N GLU A 5 6.19 -9.15 -2.99
CA GLU A 5 6.32 -9.82 -1.70
C GLU A 5 5.67 -8.98 -0.59
N GLU A 6 6.07 -7.70 -0.46
CA GLU A 6 5.48 -6.79 0.54
C GLU A 6 3.97 -6.60 0.32
N LEU A 7 3.53 -6.58 -0.95
CA LEU A 7 2.11 -6.48 -1.26
C LEU A 7 1.33 -7.72 -0.79
N GLY A 8 1.96 -8.89 -0.84
CA GLY A 8 1.41 -10.13 -0.30
C GLY A 8 1.28 -10.07 1.22
N GLU A 9 2.33 -9.64 1.91
CA GLU A 9 2.38 -9.52 3.37
C GLU A 9 1.35 -8.49 3.88
N LEU A 10 1.26 -7.32 3.26
CA LEU A 10 0.20 -6.34 3.53
C LEU A 10 -1.21 -6.90 3.27
N SER A 11 -1.38 -7.68 2.21
CA SER A 11 -2.69 -8.30 1.90
C SER A 11 -3.10 -9.31 2.97
N ASP A 12 -2.16 -10.15 3.43
CA ASP A 12 -2.40 -11.13 4.49
C ASP A 12 -2.71 -10.46 5.82
N GLU A 13 -2.00 -9.38 6.17
CA GLU A 13 -2.26 -8.63 7.39
C GLU A 13 -3.63 -7.93 7.32
N ILE A 14 -3.98 -7.30 6.18
CA ILE A 14 -5.32 -6.69 5.98
C ILE A 14 -6.43 -7.75 6.10
N LEU A 15 -6.27 -8.92 5.48
CA LEU A 15 -7.27 -10.01 5.53
C LEU A 15 -7.44 -10.57 6.95
N THR A 16 -6.33 -10.70 7.68
CA THR A 16 -6.31 -11.05 9.11
C THR A 16 -7.03 -9.98 9.93
N SER A 17 -6.79 -8.71 9.62
CA SER A 17 -7.37 -7.56 10.28
C SER A 17 -8.89 -7.43 10.11
N MET A 18 -9.40 -7.83 8.94
CA MET A 18 -10.83 -7.76 8.58
C MET A 18 -11.65 -8.95 9.09
N ASN A 19 -11.06 -9.86 9.89
CA ASN A 19 -11.74 -11.05 10.43
C ASN A 19 -12.36 -11.97 9.36
N ILE A 20 -11.89 -11.89 8.10
CA ILE A 20 -12.34 -12.78 7.02
C ILE A 20 -11.84 -14.22 7.24
N GLN A 21 -10.84 -14.41 8.11
CA GLN A 21 -10.49 -15.72 8.66
C GLN A 21 -11.44 -16.13 9.79
N ARG A 22 -12.37 -17.04 9.46
CA ARG A 22 -13.28 -17.74 10.36
C ARG A 22 -12.63 -18.15 11.70
N ASN A 23 -13.03 -17.48 12.78
CA ASN A 23 -13.39 -18.07 14.09
C ASN A 23 -12.45 -19.10 14.75
N SER A 24 -11.13 -19.08 14.59
CA SER A 24 -10.30 -20.11 15.27
C SER A 24 -9.01 -19.66 15.96
N LYS A 25 -8.62 -18.39 15.92
CA LYS A 25 -7.63 -17.84 16.86
C LYS A 25 -7.75 -16.32 16.80
N ILE A 26 -7.99 -15.70 17.94
CA ILE A 26 -7.94 -14.25 18.11
C ILE A 26 -6.47 -13.85 17.90
N ALA A 27 -6.06 -13.68 16.63
CA ALA A 27 -4.86 -12.96 16.30
C ALA A 27 -5.15 -11.50 16.67
N LYS A 28 -4.39 -10.96 17.62
CA LYS A 28 -4.55 -9.57 18.03
C LYS A 28 -4.29 -8.70 16.80
N PHE A 29 -5.35 -8.09 16.28
CA PHE A 29 -5.23 -6.97 15.34
C PHE A 29 -4.19 -6.00 15.90
N SER A 30 -3.05 -5.91 15.23
CA SER A 30 -2.01 -4.94 15.55
C SER A 30 -2.06 -3.90 14.45
N HIS A 31 -2.63 -2.73 14.76
CA HIS A 31 -2.63 -1.62 13.83
C HIS A 31 -1.21 -1.29 13.34
N GLN A 32 -0.24 -1.45 14.24
CA GLN A 32 1.17 -1.28 13.97
C GLN A 32 1.69 -2.24 12.91
N ASN A 33 1.25 -3.49 12.87
CA ASN A 33 1.68 -4.44 11.83
C ASN A 33 1.19 -3.96 10.45
N VAL A 34 -0.08 -3.53 10.34
CA VAL A 34 -0.61 -3.00 9.09
C VAL A 34 0.16 -1.74 8.65
N GLU A 35 0.52 -0.87 9.59
CA GLU A 35 1.34 0.32 9.32
C GLU A 35 2.74 -0.03 8.81
N ASP A 36 3.40 -1.01 9.44
CA ASP A 36 4.73 -1.48 9.07
C ASP A 36 4.72 -2.11 7.66
N GLU A 37 3.78 -3.03 7.40
CA GLU A 37 3.61 -3.66 6.08
C GLU A 37 3.27 -2.63 4.99
N PHE A 38 2.48 -1.61 5.33
CA PHE A 38 2.17 -0.52 4.40
C PHE A 38 3.42 0.31 4.08
N ALA A 39 4.26 0.58 5.08
CA ALA A 39 5.53 1.28 4.90
C ALA A 39 6.49 0.48 4.02
N ASP A 40 6.55 -0.84 4.16
CA ASP A 40 7.41 -1.72 3.37
C ASP A 40 7.00 -1.75 1.88
N VAL A 41 5.70 -1.80 1.59
CA VAL A 41 5.19 -1.66 0.22
C VAL A 41 5.55 -0.30 -0.38
N LEU A 42 5.29 0.78 0.36
CA LEU A 42 5.56 2.14 -0.14
C LEU A 42 7.07 2.36 -0.34
N GLY A 43 7.90 1.93 0.61
CA GLY A 43 9.35 2.02 0.54
C GLY A 43 9.89 1.26 -0.66
N SER A 44 9.39 0.05 -0.91
CA SER A 44 9.75 -0.76 -2.08
C SER A 44 9.38 -0.08 -3.41
N LEU A 45 8.23 0.60 -3.47
CA LEU A 45 7.82 1.38 -4.64
C LEU A 45 8.68 2.62 -4.87
N VAL A 46 9.04 3.34 -3.80
CA VAL A 46 9.94 4.50 -3.88
C VAL A 46 11.34 4.09 -4.34
N LEU A 47 11.88 2.99 -3.81
CA LEU A 47 13.17 2.45 -4.26
C LEU A 47 13.14 2.05 -5.73
N LEU A 48 12.06 1.41 -6.18
CA LEU A 48 11.88 1.09 -7.60
C LEU A 48 11.83 2.35 -8.47
N ALA A 49 11.15 3.41 -8.01
CA ALA A 49 11.10 4.67 -8.74
C ALA A 49 12.49 5.30 -8.88
N ILE A 50 13.31 5.26 -7.83
CA ILE A 50 14.70 5.73 -7.86
C ILE A 50 15.52 4.94 -8.89
N GLU A 51 15.42 3.60 -8.88
CA GLU A 51 16.16 2.74 -9.81
C GLU A 51 15.77 2.98 -11.28
N LEU A 52 14.51 3.36 -11.52
CA LEU A 52 13.98 3.65 -12.85
C LEU A 52 14.13 5.13 -13.26
N ASP A 53 14.79 5.96 -12.45
CA ASP A 53 14.94 7.41 -12.66
C ASP A 53 13.57 8.12 -12.86
N ILE A 54 12.57 7.68 -12.10
CA ILE A 54 11.22 8.25 -12.11
C ILE A 54 11.15 9.36 -11.06
N ASP A 55 10.87 10.58 -11.51
CA ASP A 55 10.47 11.69 -10.63
C ASP A 55 9.07 11.41 -10.05
N ILE A 56 9.05 10.74 -8.90
CA ILE A 56 7.83 10.33 -8.22
C ILE A 56 7.00 11.54 -7.75
N GLU A 57 7.65 12.66 -7.41
CA GLU A 57 6.96 13.87 -6.97
C GLU A 57 6.14 14.46 -8.12
N GLU A 58 6.75 14.62 -9.28
CA GLU A 58 6.12 15.18 -10.47
C GLU A 58 5.04 14.24 -11.03
N VAL A 59 5.29 12.92 -11.03
CA VAL A 59 4.28 11.91 -11.41
C VAL A 59 3.06 11.97 -10.49
N MET A 60 3.26 12.05 -9.18
CA MET A 60 2.15 12.07 -8.21
C MET A 60 1.37 13.38 -8.27
N LYS A 61 2.03 14.53 -8.46
CA LYS A 61 1.34 15.82 -8.71
C LYS A 61 0.40 15.74 -9.91
N ARG A 62 0.86 15.20 -11.05
CA ARG A 62 0.01 15.00 -12.24
C ARG A 62 -1.17 14.07 -11.95
N LYS A 63 -0.93 12.97 -11.24
CA LYS A 63 -1.96 11.97 -10.93
C LYS A 63 -3.04 12.53 -10.00
N ILE A 64 -2.65 13.27 -8.96
CA ILE A 64 -3.56 13.93 -8.02
C ILE A 64 -4.40 14.97 -8.76
N LEU A 65 -3.78 15.84 -9.56
CA LEU A 65 -4.50 16.85 -10.33
C LEU A 65 -5.54 16.21 -11.27
N TYR A 66 -5.17 15.13 -11.96
CA TYR A 66 -6.08 14.39 -12.84
C TYR A 66 -7.25 13.78 -12.06
N THR A 67 -6.96 13.15 -10.93
CA THR A 67 -7.99 12.48 -10.10
C THR A 67 -8.95 13.49 -9.48
N HIS A 68 -8.43 14.60 -8.97
CA HIS A 68 -9.21 15.69 -8.42
C HIS A 68 -10.14 16.32 -9.48
N LYS A 69 -9.62 16.57 -10.69
CA LYS A 69 -10.45 17.02 -11.83
C LYS A 69 -11.56 16.03 -12.17
N ARG A 70 -11.29 14.71 -12.10
CA ARG A 70 -12.30 13.69 -12.37
C ARG A 70 -13.41 13.70 -11.30
N LEU A 71 -13.04 13.74 -10.02
CA LEU A 71 -13.99 13.68 -8.90
C LEU A 71 -14.86 14.93 -8.74
N LEU A 72 -14.38 16.11 -9.17
CA LEU A 72 -15.16 17.36 -9.12
C LEU A 72 -16.04 17.61 -10.35
N ASN A 73 -15.85 16.83 -11.42
CA ASN A 73 -16.65 16.93 -12.65
C ASN A 73 -17.73 15.83 -12.73
N GLU A 74 -17.92 15.06 -11.64
CA GLU A 74 -19.05 14.16 -11.38
C GLU A 74 -20.04 14.85 -10.43
#